data_AF-A0A0L6JP11-F1
#
_entry.id   AF-A0A0L6JP11-F1
#
_cell.length_a   1.000
_cell.length_b   1.000
_cell.length_c   1.000
_cell.angle_alpha   90.00
_cell.angle_beta   90.00
_cell.angle_gamma   90.00
#
_symmetry.space_group_name_H-M   'P 1'
#
loop_
_entity.id
_entity.type
_entity.pdbx_description
1 polymer ?
#
loop_
_entity_poly.entity_id
_entity_poly.type
_entity_poly.pdbx_seq_one_letter_code
_entity_poly.pdbx_strand_id
1 'polypeptide(L)'
;MSIALLYDLQGEVRRLMIAGSELAIGDFRLKKLLPQFMKAGESAPVFARISGILEKLIEPQDGKASDKLLELAGLINAVLYTQGETGIKGELLEFEPECLGVTTDVSFRKIKPVADALLNKGQGRVEIIREAHKEGIFNDLRLLYPLINALNEQYYEVAELAFEILKGYGKDITKILKKRFSFEGGKGDARILELIWELSGKDEKELFHQANEKGSTAVRISAIKILKNFPEFEEMFIEFTKDKKKEIREAALEAAETLDTPKIANRLIEIFEGKDKVTALKTMKINPSRLIVNYLLNEAEVGLNNIFKRLRSGDSISPKDESAYKQEVEHFFNILSCMDGRKDEGIFLFLKKCMEHTKELSKIKLRDIAFGQYPTLAQMAAGLLLSMRTVNAYELLAEAGNEYNALYLNYSFEAAIYVNSPAQVFETYSGFFTIEKSSAKPKTIISVLRGLCYSRELKVIEVDSPAANAKPNSINKESVMMDTRWAPLLAKAGETDLAALLTSKGDEVTINHLLQCLQKDKGRDLYNAISKIKGLIQASHPKTAEVIIDLLEYNIKSKKYYLGYYIDQLAELVKLLPPENADVILEYARKCDYEGALKLIEAGEYLKKLRQ
;
A
#
# COMPACT_ATOMS: atom_id res chain seq x y z
N MET A 1 37.89 -46.76 -25.87
CA MET A 1 37.56 -47.94 -25.03
C MET A 1 36.08 -47.78 -24.63
N SER A 2 35.19 -48.75 -24.89
CA SER A 2 33.75 -48.51 -24.73
C SER A 2 33.32 -48.65 -23.26
N ILE A 3 33.24 -47.53 -22.55
CA ILE A 3 32.70 -47.48 -21.17
C ILE A 3 31.26 -48.01 -21.10
N ALA A 4 30.50 -47.90 -22.19
CA ALA A 4 29.15 -48.45 -22.31
C ALA A 4 29.13 -49.97 -22.12
N LEU A 5 30.13 -50.69 -22.64
CA LEU A 5 30.22 -52.15 -22.49
C LEU A 5 30.43 -52.55 -21.01
N LEU A 6 31.18 -51.76 -20.24
CA LEU A 6 31.36 -51.97 -18.80
C LEU A 6 30.08 -51.67 -18.02
N TYR A 7 29.31 -50.64 -18.40
CA TYR A 7 28.01 -50.34 -17.80
C TYR A 7 26.97 -51.42 -18.08
N ASP A 8 26.92 -51.95 -19.30
CA ASP A 8 26.03 -53.06 -19.65
C ASP A 8 26.32 -54.28 -18.78
N LEU A 9 27.60 -54.64 -18.60
CA LEU A 9 28.00 -55.74 -17.74
C LEU A 9 27.73 -55.44 -16.25
N GLN A 10 27.98 -54.21 -15.79
CA GLN A 10 27.69 -53.79 -14.41
C GLN A 10 26.18 -53.90 -14.10
N GLY A 11 25.32 -53.54 -15.05
CA GLY A 11 23.86 -53.68 -14.93
C GLY A 11 23.44 -55.14 -14.74
N GLU A 12 23.98 -56.04 -15.55
CA GLU A 12 23.69 -57.48 -15.45
C GLU A 12 24.27 -58.11 -14.18
N VAL A 13 25.47 -57.71 -13.76
CA VAL A 13 26.06 -58.16 -12.49
C VAL A 13 25.24 -57.67 -11.29
N ARG A 14 24.75 -56.42 -11.28
CA ARG A 14 23.86 -55.92 -10.23
C ARG A 14 22.54 -56.69 -10.19
N ARG A 15 21.95 -57.00 -11.35
CA ARG A 15 20.74 -57.83 -11.43
C ARG A 15 20.97 -59.19 -10.76
N LEU A 16 22.09 -59.85 -11.07
CA LEU A 16 22.41 -61.17 -10.53
C LEU A 16 22.79 -61.13 -9.05
N MET A 17 23.43 -60.06 -8.58
CA MET A 17 23.69 -59.85 -7.15
C MET A 17 22.41 -59.73 -6.31
N ILE A 18 21.32 -59.21 -6.92
CA ILE A 18 20.00 -59.12 -6.28
C ILE A 18 19.23 -60.45 -6.43
N ALA A 19 19.26 -61.05 -7.61
CA ALA A 19 18.46 -62.23 -7.94
C ALA A 19 19.06 -63.56 -7.44
N GLY A 20 20.36 -63.59 -7.13
CA GLY A 20 21.10 -64.76 -6.65
C GLY A 20 22.10 -65.29 -7.69
N SER A 21 23.25 -65.78 -7.23
CA SER A 21 24.36 -66.21 -8.07
C SER A 21 24.08 -67.46 -8.91
N GLU A 22 23.18 -68.33 -8.46
CA GLU A 22 22.78 -69.54 -9.20
C GLU A 22 22.17 -69.22 -10.57
N LEU A 23 21.52 -68.06 -10.70
CA LEU A 23 20.91 -67.61 -11.96
C LEU A 23 21.93 -67.11 -12.99
N ALA A 24 23.20 -66.99 -12.61
CA ALA A 24 24.27 -66.63 -13.54
C ALA A 24 24.66 -67.81 -14.45
N ILE A 25 24.42 -69.05 -13.99
CA ILE A 25 24.75 -70.27 -14.72
C ILE A 25 23.90 -70.33 -15.99
N GLY A 26 24.57 -70.28 -17.13
CA GLY A 26 23.89 -70.28 -18.43
C GLY A 26 23.12 -69.00 -18.79
N ASP A 27 23.29 -67.89 -18.05
CA ASP A 27 22.55 -66.65 -18.30
C ASP A 27 22.78 -66.12 -19.74
N PHE A 28 21.68 -65.98 -20.49
CA PHE A 28 21.73 -65.59 -21.91
C PHE A 28 22.33 -64.19 -22.13
N ARG A 29 22.12 -63.26 -21.21
CA ARG A 29 22.60 -61.87 -21.34
C ARG A 29 24.09 -61.81 -21.09
N LEU A 30 24.58 -62.53 -20.08
CA LEU A 30 26.02 -62.71 -19.86
C LEU A 30 26.70 -63.41 -21.06
N LYS A 31 26.08 -64.46 -21.61
CA LYS A 31 26.57 -65.15 -22.83
C LYS A 31 26.66 -64.22 -24.04
N LYS A 32 25.73 -63.28 -24.19
CA LYS A 32 25.75 -62.27 -25.27
C LYS A 32 26.86 -61.23 -25.10
N LEU A 33 27.24 -60.90 -23.86
CA LEU A 33 28.31 -59.95 -23.56
C LEU A 33 29.70 -60.57 -23.67
N LEU A 34 29.85 -61.86 -23.35
CA LEU A 34 31.14 -62.56 -23.29
C LEU A 34 32.03 -62.38 -24.55
N PRO A 35 31.54 -62.58 -25.80
CA PRO A 35 32.37 -62.42 -27.00
C PRO A 35 32.90 -60.98 -27.19
N GLN A 36 32.14 -59.98 -26.75
CA GLN A 36 32.54 -58.58 -26.84
C GLN A 36 33.69 -58.27 -25.87
N PHE A 37 33.64 -58.85 -24.66
CA PHE A 37 34.72 -58.75 -23.68
C PHE A 37 35.97 -59.55 -24.08
N MET A 38 35.82 -60.73 -24.71
CA MET A 38 36.96 -61.48 -25.24
C MET A 38 37.71 -60.69 -26.32
N LYS A 39 36.96 -60.13 -27.28
CA LYS A 39 37.54 -59.29 -28.35
C LYS A 39 38.20 -58.02 -27.79
N ALA A 40 37.59 -57.37 -26.81
CA ALA A 40 38.22 -56.24 -26.12
C ALA A 40 39.50 -56.68 -25.37
N GLY A 41 39.50 -57.90 -24.83
CA GLY A 41 40.61 -58.53 -24.12
C GLY A 41 41.87 -58.73 -24.96
N GLU A 42 41.74 -58.95 -26.28
CA GLU A 42 42.89 -59.02 -27.20
C GLU A 42 43.74 -57.74 -27.19
N SER A 43 43.10 -56.60 -26.95
CA SER A 43 43.74 -55.29 -26.92
C SER A 43 44.04 -54.76 -25.51
N ALA A 44 43.42 -55.31 -24.48
CA ALA A 44 43.47 -54.77 -23.12
C ALA A 44 43.42 -55.88 -22.05
N PRO A 45 44.50 -56.08 -21.26
CA PRO A 45 44.60 -57.17 -20.28
C PRO A 45 43.47 -57.19 -19.23
N VAL A 46 42.94 -56.02 -18.87
CA VAL A 46 41.84 -55.90 -17.91
C VAL A 46 40.53 -56.50 -18.43
N PHE A 47 40.25 -56.34 -19.73
CA PHE A 47 39.07 -56.94 -20.38
C PHE A 47 39.24 -58.44 -20.54
N ALA A 48 40.46 -58.93 -20.78
CA ALA A 48 40.77 -60.37 -20.80
C ALA A 48 40.53 -61.02 -19.44
N ARG A 49 40.88 -60.31 -18.34
CA ARG A 49 40.58 -60.77 -16.98
C ARG A 49 39.07 -60.78 -16.70
N ILE A 50 38.34 -59.75 -17.13
CA ILE A 50 36.88 -59.69 -17.00
C ILE A 50 36.22 -60.83 -17.79
N SER A 51 36.59 -61.08 -19.05
CA SER A 51 36.03 -62.17 -19.85
C SER A 51 36.31 -63.54 -19.24
N GLY A 52 37.51 -63.76 -18.70
CA GLY A 52 37.87 -65.03 -18.06
C GLY A 52 37.11 -65.31 -16.75
N ILE A 53 36.77 -64.27 -15.97
CA ILE A 53 35.90 -64.41 -14.80
C ILE A 53 34.44 -64.61 -15.23
N LEU A 54 33.99 -63.86 -16.25
CA LEU A 54 32.65 -63.96 -16.81
C LEU A 54 32.36 -65.35 -17.39
N GLU A 55 33.30 -65.95 -18.12
CA GLU A 55 33.18 -67.32 -18.65
C GLU A 55 33.01 -68.35 -17.53
N LYS A 56 33.83 -68.25 -16.47
CA LYS A 56 33.76 -69.12 -15.28
C LYS A 56 32.51 -68.90 -14.44
N LEU A 57 31.87 -67.74 -14.55
CA LEU A 57 30.60 -67.44 -13.88
C LEU A 57 29.42 -68.07 -14.63
N ILE A 58 29.45 -68.06 -15.96
CA ILE A 58 28.39 -68.64 -16.81
C ILE A 58 28.44 -70.18 -16.77
N GLU A 59 29.64 -70.76 -16.73
CA GLU A 59 29.87 -72.21 -16.70
C GLU A 59 30.86 -72.58 -15.57
N PRO A 60 30.41 -72.57 -14.30
CA PRO A 60 31.27 -72.86 -13.16
C PRO A 60 31.63 -74.35 -13.12
N GLN A 61 32.92 -74.67 -13.20
CA GLN A 61 33.39 -76.07 -13.10
C GLN A 61 33.47 -76.58 -11.65
N ASP A 62 33.44 -75.69 -10.67
CA ASP A 62 33.64 -75.97 -9.24
C ASP A 62 32.43 -75.60 -8.36
N GLY A 63 31.29 -75.21 -8.96
CA GLY A 63 30.07 -74.80 -8.24
C GLY A 63 30.19 -73.45 -7.50
N LYS A 64 31.25 -72.67 -7.72
CA LYS A 64 31.51 -71.41 -7.00
C LYS A 64 31.00 -70.17 -7.74
N ALA A 65 29.76 -70.20 -8.22
CA ALA A 65 29.18 -69.07 -8.96
C ALA A 65 29.11 -67.78 -8.11
N SER A 66 28.85 -67.89 -6.80
CA SER A 66 28.84 -66.77 -5.86
C SER A 66 30.17 -66.03 -5.78
N ASP A 67 31.27 -66.77 -5.65
CA ASP A 67 32.62 -66.21 -5.56
C ASP A 67 33.00 -65.50 -6.85
N LYS A 68 32.67 -66.09 -8.01
CA LYS A 68 32.94 -65.50 -9.33
C LYS A 68 32.09 -64.27 -9.62
N LEU A 69 30.84 -64.25 -9.17
CA LEU A 69 29.99 -63.07 -9.31
C LEU A 69 30.54 -61.91 -8.46
N LEU A 70 30.98 -62.18 -7.24
CA LEU A 70 31.58 -61.18 -6.36
C LEU A 70 32.92 -60.67 -6.90
N GLU A 71 33.77 -61.59 -7.39
CA GLU A 71 35.06 -61.24 -8.03
C GLU A 71 34.84 -60.34 -9.25
N LEU A 72 33.85 -60.69 -10.09
CA LEU A 72 33.48 -59.92 -11.27
C LEU A 72 32.94 -58.53 -10.90
N ALA A 73 32.05 -58.45 -9.91
CA ALA A 73 31.49 -57.19 -9.42
C ALA A 73 32.59 -56.26 -8.87
N GLY A 74 33.54 -56.81 -8.10
CA GLY A 74 34.68 -56.06 -7.58
C GLY A 74 35.56 -55.49 -8.69
N LEU A 75 35.92 -56.32 -9.68
CA LEU A 75 36.78 -55.90 -10.78
C LEU A 75 36.11 -54.85 -11.67
N ILE A 76 34.83 -55.03 -12.05
CA ILE A 76 34.11 -54.07 -12.88
C ILE A 76 33.99 -52.71 -12.19
N ASN A 77 33.65 -52.69 -10.90
CA ASN A 77 33.54 -51.44 -10.15
C ASN A 77 34.90 -50.74 -10.03
N ALA A 78 35.99 -51.48 -9.77
CA ALA A 78 37.33 -50.91 -9.73
C ALA A 78 37.71 -50.25 -11.07
N VAL A 79 37.44 -50.92 -12.19
CA VAL A 79 37.71 -50.36 -13.52
C VAL A 79 36.87 -49.10 -13.76
N LEU A 80 35.56 -49.15 -13.48
CA LEU A 80 34.68 -47.98 -13.66
C LEU A 80 35.11 -46.79 -12.78
N TYR A 81 35.54 -47.02 -11.54
CA TYR A 81 36.05 -45.95 -10.67
C TYR A 81 37.31 -45.30 -11.24
N THR A 82 38.23 -46.08 -11.82
CA THR A 82 39.46 -45.51 -12.43
C THR A 82 39.22 -44.81 -13.76
N GLN A 83 38.08 -45.06 -14.41
CA GLN A 83 37.69 -44.40 -15.67
C GLN A 83 36.73 -43.22 -15.43
N GLY A 84 36.42 -42.90 -14.17
CA GLY A 84 35.66 -41.71 -13.83
C GLY A 84 36.51 -40.46 -14.07
N GLU A 85 36.14 -39.66 -15.06
CA GLU A 85 36.69 -38.31 -15.19
C GLU A 85 35.94 -37.38 -14.22
N THR A 86 36.67 -36.66 -13.38
CA THR A 86 36.13 -35.60 -12.51
C THR A 86 36.65 -34.24 -12.94
N GLY A 87 35.78 -33.24 -12.98
CA GLY A 87 36.13 -31.86 -13.34
C GLY A 87 35.43 -31.40 -14.61
N ILE A 88 35.43 -30.09 -14.82
CA ILE A 88 34.91 -29.43 -16.02
C ILE A 88 36.13 -29.01 -16.85
N LYS A 89 36.13 -29.26 -18.16
CA LYS A 89 37.17 -28.76 -19.05
C LYS A 89 37.14 -27.23 -19.06
N GLY A 90 38.24 -26.58 -18.68
CA GLY A 90 38.36 -25.13 -18.67
C GLY A 90 39.59 -24.65 -17.89
N GLU A 91 39.89 -23.37 -17.99
CA GLU A 91 40.92 -22.72 -17.17
C GLU A 91 40.40 -22.45 -15.76
N LEU A 92 41.25 -22.61 -14.75
CA LEU A 92 40.94 -22.22 -13.38
C LEU A 92 40.95 -20.69 -13.32
N LEU A 93 39.80 -20.11 -13.00
CA LEU A 93 39.66 -18.67 -12.77
C LEU A 93 39.79 -18.38 -11.27
N GLU A 94 40.43 -17.26 -10.93
CA GLU A 94 40.40 -16.75 -9.57
C GLU A 94 38.95 -16.42 -9.17
N PHE A 95 38.53 -16.96 -8.02
CA PHE A 95 37.21 -16.74 -7.46
C PHE A 95 37.29 -15.68 -6.38
N GLU A 96 36.68 -14.52 -6.61
CA GLU A 96 36.45 -13.54 -5.55
C GLU A 96 35.19 -13.92 -4.75
N PRO A 97 35.31 -14.30 -3.47
CA PRO A 97 34.15 -14.69 -2.67
C PRO A 97 33.23 -13.49 -2.41
N GLU A 98 31.93 -13.71 -2.61
CA GLU A 98 30.86 -12.80 -2.20
C GLU A 98 30.46 -13.15 -0.77
N CYS A 99 31.22 -12.66 0.21
CA CYS A 99 30.93 -12.92 1.62
C CYS A 99 29.87 -11.94 2.13
N LEU A 100 28.64 -12.42 2.33
CA LEU A 100 27.56 -11.67 2.99
C LEU A 100 27.59 -11.76 4.52
N GLY A 101 28.63 -12.35 5.13
CA GLY A 101 28.73 -12.49 6.59
C GLY A 101 27.61 -13.31 7.25
N VAL A 102 26.75 -13.95 6.47
CA VAL A 102 25.60 -14.72 6.97
C VAL A 102 25.96 -16.19 7.17
N THR A 103 25.37 -16.78 8.22
CA THR A 103 25.48 -18.21 8.52
C THR A 103 24.08 -18.77 8.77
N THR A 104 23.88 -20.05 8.47
CA THR A 104 22.57 -20.70 8.52
C THR A 104 22.72 -22.15 8.97
N ASP A 105 21.84 -22.59 9.85
CA ASP A 105 21.64 -23.98 10.27
C ASP A 105 20.29 -24.53 9.76
N VAL A 106 19.60 -23.76 8.89
CA VAL A 106 18.25 -24.08 8.46
C VAL A 106 18.25 -25.30 7.53
N SER A 107 17.46 -26.31 7.90
CA SER A 107 17.30 -27.52 7.10
C SER A 107 16.64 -27.23 5.75
N PHE A 108 17.02 -27.99 4.70
CA PHE A 108 16.40 -27.85 3.37
C PHE A 108 14.87 -28.05 3.39
N ARG A 109 14.35 -28.86 4.32
CA ARG A 109 12.90 -29.06 4.49
C ARG A 109 12.15 -27.77 4.83
N LYS A 110 12.78 -26.85 5.58
CA LYS A 110 12.21 -25.52 5.89
C LYS A 110 12.42 -24.53 4.75
N ILE A 111 13.54 -24.62 4.05
CA ILE A 111 13.88 -23.69 2.95
C ILE A 111 13.05 -23.95 1.70
N LYS A 112 12.80 -25.23 1.38
CA LYS A 112 12.09 -25.61 0.14
C LYS A 112 10.74 -24.91 -0.01
N PRO A 113 9.83 -24.89 0.99
CA PRO A 113 8.58 -24.15 0.88
C PRO A 113 8.76 -22.66 0.59
N VAL A 114 9.78 -22.02 1.20
CA VAL A 114 10.08 -20.60 1.00
C VAL A 114 10.64 -20.35 -0.41
N ALA A 115 11.56 -21.20 -0.87
CA ALA A 115 12.08 -21.15 -2.24
C ALA A 115 10.96 -21.36 -3.27
N ASP A 116 10.08 -22.34 -3.04
CA ASP A 116 8.92 -22.61 -3.89
C ASP A 116 7.95 -21.41 -3.92
N ALA A 117 7.75 -20.73 -2.79
CA ALA A 117 6.92 -19.52 -2.71
C ALA A 117 7.53 -18.34 -3.50
N LEU A 118 8.85 -18.23 -3.57
CA LEU A 118 9.54 -17.19 -4.35
C LEU A 118 9.60 -17.50 -5.85
N LEU A 119 9.71 -18.78 -6.22
CA LEU A 119 9.97 -19.20 -7.60
C LEU A 119 8.69 -19.56 -8.38
N ASN A 120 7.67 -20.08 -7.70
CA ASN A 120 6.46 -20.61 -8.36
C ASN A 120 5.25 -19.73 -8.09
N LYS A 121 4.29 -19.74 -9.00
CA LYS A 121 3.01 -19.02 -8.84
C LYS A 121 2.02 -19.82 -7.99
N GLY A 122 1.23 -19.14 -7.18
CA GLY A 122 0.23 -19.75 -6.29
C GLY A 122 -0.39 -18.76 -5.30
N GLN A 123 -1.52 -19.14 -4.70
CA GLN A 123 -2.16 -18.38 -3.61
C GLN A 123 -1.42 -18.64 -2.29
N GLY A 124 -1.52 -17.71 -1.33
CA GLY A 124 -0.96 -17.87 0.02
C GLY A 124 0.57 -17.70 0.15
N ARG A 125 1.29 -17.44 -0.94
CA ARG A 125 2.77 -17.31 -0.95
C ARG A 125 3.29 -16.14 -0.11
N VAL A 126 2.54 -15.04 -0.04
CA VAL A 126 2.91 -13.84 0.72
C VAL A 126 3.10 -14.16 2.20
N GLU A 127 2.17 -14.91 2.80
CA GLU A 127 2.24 -15.26 4.21
C GLU A 127 3.44 -16.18 4.50
N ILE A 128 3.74 -17.13 3.61
CA ILE A 128 4.93 -17.99 3.73
C ILE A 128 6.22 -17.14 3.72
N ILE A 129 6.34 -16.18 2.82
CA ILE A 129 7.51 -15.29 2.73
C ILE A 129 7.60 -14.40 3.97
N ARG A 130 6.47 -13.85 4.43
CA ARG A 130 6.39 -12.98 5.61
C ARG A 130 6.75 -13.71 6.89
N GLU A 131 6.26 -14.93 7.08
CA GLU A 131 6.59 -15.77 8.23
C GLU A 131 8.07 -16.17 8.20
N ALA A 132 8.59 -16.60 7.05
CA ALA A 132 10.00 -16.92 6.87
C ALA A 132 10.93 -15.73 7.18
N HIS A 133 10.52 -14.51 6.84
CA HIS A 133 11.24 -13.30 7.21
C HIS A 133 11.27 -13.07 8.71
N LYS A 134 10.13 -13.22 9.40
CA LYS A 134 10.06 -13.12 10.87
C LYS A 134 10.92 -14.17 11.56
N GLU A 135 11.00 -15.37 11.02
CA GLU A 135 11.84 -16.47 11.52
C GLU A 135 13.33 -16.33 11.19
N GLY A 136 13.72 -15.32 10.40
CA GLY A 136 15.13 -15.12 10.01
C GLY A 136 15.66 -16.15 9.01
N ILE A 137 14.78 -16.88 8.30
CA ILE A 137 15.17 -17.93 7.33
C ILE A 137 15.99 -17.35 6.17
N PHE A 138 15.78 -16.08 5.83
CA PHE A 138 16.51 -15.41 4.75
C PHE A 138 18.00 -15.20 5.03
N ASN A 139 18.52 -15.48 6.22
CA ASN A 139 19.98 -15.58 6.41
C ASN A 139 20.61 -16.75 5.64
N ASP A 140 19.80 -17.62 5.02
CA ASP A 140 20.27 -18.69 4.15
C ASP A 140 20.50 -18.24 2.70
N LEU A 141 21.76 -18.28 2.28
CA LEU A 141 22.19 -17.87 0.93
C LEU A 141 21.51 -18.63 -0.22
N ARG A 142 20.95 -19.83 0.03
CA ARG A 142 20.20 -20.57 -1.00
C ARG A 142 18.94 -19.83 -1.44
N LEU A 143 18.41 -18.93 -0.61
CA LEU A 143 17.23 -18.12 -0.92
C LEU A 143 17.58 -16.79 -1.58
N LEU A 144 18.85 -16.39 -1.61
CA LEU A 144 19.27 -15.08 -2.09
C LEU A 144 18.87 -14.81 -3.55
N TYR A 145 19.20 -15.72 -4.47
CA TYR A 145 18.83 -15.53 -5.88
C TYR A 145 17.32 -15.67 -6.14
N PRO A 146 16.60 -16.64 -5.56
CA PRO A 146 15.14 -16.64 -5.58
C PRO A 146 14.54 -15.31 -5.12
N LEU A 147 15.10 -14.72 -4.05
CA LEU A 147 14.66 -13.44 -3.50
C LEU A 147 14.95 -12.27 -4.44
N ILE A 148 16.14 -12.19 -5.04
CA ILE A 148 16.47 -11.17 -6.05
C ILE A 148 15.53 -11.30 -7.26
N ASN A 149 15.26 -12.53 -7.71
CA ASN A 149 14.34 -12.75 -8.85
C ASN A 149 12.91 -12.32 -8.52
N ALA A 150 12.48 -12.43 -7.25
CA ALA A 150 11.16 -12.01 -6.80
C ALA A 150 10.93 -10.49 -6.93
N LEU A 151 11.98 -9.67 -7.08
CA LEU A 151 11.82 -8.23 -7.43
C LEU A 151 11.09 -8.02 -8.77
N ASN A 152 11.12 -9.00 -9.67
CA ASN A 152 10.44 -8.96 -10.95
C ASN A 152 9.02 -9.56 -10.92
N GLU A 153 8.51 -9.92 -9.74
CA GLU A 153 7.15 -10.46 -9.61
C GLU A 153 6.08 -9.46 -10.03
N GLN A 154 5.00 -9.99 -10.62
CA GLN A 154 3.85 -9.17 -11.05
C GLN A 154 2.99 -8.76 -9.86
N TYR A 155 2.95 -9.60 -8.81
CA TYR A 155 2.21 -9.30 -7.60
C TYR A 155 3.02 -8.35 -6.73
N TYR A 156 2.53 -7.11 -6.61
CA TYR A 156 3.25 -6.01 -5.96
C TYR A 156 3.74 -6.35 -4.55
N GLU A 157 2.90 -7.01 -3.73
CA GLU A 157 3.24 -7.34 -2.35
C GLU A 157 4.42 -8.33 -2.22
N VAL A 158 4.60 -9.25 -3.18
CA VAL A 158 5.77 -10.16 -3.17
C VAL A 158 7.04 -9.41 -3.55
N ALA A 159 6.97 -8.56 -4.58
CA ALA A 159 8.12 -7.74 -5.00
C ALA A 159 8.54 -6.75 -3.90
N GLU A 160 7.58 -6.17 -3.19
CA GLU A 160 7.80 -5.26 -2.06
C GLU A 160 8.45 -5.99 -0.87
N LEU A 161 7.91 -7.16 -0.48
CA LEU A 161 8.53 -7.96 0.57
C LEU A 161 9.96 -8.36 0.20
N ALA A 162 10.20 -8.77 -1.05
CA ALA A 162 11.54 -9.10 -1.53
C ALA A 162 12.49 -7.90 -1.43
N PHE A 163 12.03 -6.70 -1.79
CA PHE A 163 12.80 -5.46 -1.68
C PHE A 163 13.21 -5.17 -0.23
N GLU A 164 12.26 -5.21 0.70
CA GLU A 164 12.52 -4.94 2.12
C GLU A 164 13.44 -5.99 2.77
N ILE A 165 13.26 -7.28 2.44
CA ILE A 165 14.15 -8.34 2.93
C ILE A 165 15.56 -8.14 2.40
N LEU A 166 15.74 -7.85 1.10
CA LEU A 166 17.05 -7.61 0.51
C LEU A 166 17.74 -6.36 1.08
N LYS A 167 16.96 -5.32 1.41
CA LYS A 167 17.45 -4.13 2.11
C LYS A 167 18.07 -4.48 3.47
N GLY A 168 17.51 -5.48 4.16
CA GLY A 168 18.01 -5.99 5.44
C GLY A 168 19.44 -6.57 5.40
N TYR A 169 19.96 -6.97 4.23
CA TYR A 169 21.34 -7.46 4.10
C TYR A 169 22.37 -6.32 4.14
N GLY A 170 21.94 -5.06 4.09
CA GLY A 170 22.83 -3.91 4.14
C GLY A 170 23.71 -3.78 2.89
N LYS A 171 24.78 -2.97 2.99
CA LYS A 171 25.60 -2.56 1.84
C LYS A 171 26.29 -3.74 1.14
N ASP A 172 26.58 -4.82 1.86
CA ASP A 172 27.37 -5.97 1.39
C ASP A 172 26.74 -6.70 0.18
N ILE A 173 25.41 -6.68 0.07
CA ILE A 173 24.70 -7.29 -1.07
C ILE A 173 24.85 -6.49 -2.38
N THR A 174 25.33 -5.24 -2.32
CA THR A 174 25.42 -4.34 -3.48
C THR A 174 26.25 -4.95 -4.62
N LYS A 175 27.36 -5.64 -4.32
CA LYS A 175 28.18 -6.31 -5.34
C LYS A 175 27.40 -7.40 -6.08
N ILE A 176 26.56 -8.15 -5.36
CA ILE A 176 25.73 -9.22 -5.92
C ILE A 176 24.60 -8.64 -6.76
N LEU A 177 23.93 -7.59 -6.26
CA LEU A 177 22.90 -6.86 -6.99
C LEU A 177 23.44 -6.31 -8.32
N LYS A 178 24.62 -5.68 -8.32
CA LYS A 178 25.27 -5.18 -9.55
C LYS A 178 25.56 -6.28 -10.57
N LYS A 179 25.96 -7.48 -10.13
CA LYS A 179 26.17 -8.63 -11.03
C LYS A 179 24.88 -9.16 -11.64
N ARG A 180 23.75 -8.99 -10.94
CA ARG A 180 22.42 -9.45 -11.39
C ARG A 180 21.65 -8.39 -12.17
N PHE A 181 22.02 -7.14 -12.03
CA PHE A 181 21.42 -6.01 -12.74
C PHE A 181 21.71 -6.07 -14.24
N SER A 182 20.68 -5.84 -15.05
CA SER A 182 20.77 -5.69 -16.49
C SER A 182 20.24 -4.32 -16.94
N PHE A 183 21.02 -3.61 -17.76
CA PHE A 183 20.57 -2.37 -18.39
C PHE A 183 19.34 -2.59 -19.28
N GLU A 184 19.29 -3.69 -20.03
CA GLU A 184 18.16 -4.08 -20.88
C GLU A 184 17.02 -4.76 -20.10
N GLY A 185 17.10 -4.70 -18.78
CA GLY A 185 16.21 -5.35 -17.84
C GLY A 185 14.81 -4.77 -17.73
N GLY A 186 13.99 -5.41 -16.90
CA GLY A 186 12.58 -5.05 -16.70
C GLY A 186 12.32 -4.22 -15.44
N LYS A 187 11.13 -4.42 -14.85
CA LYS A 187 10.77 -3.81 -13.56
C LYS A 187 11.62 -4.34 -12.40
N GLY A 188 12.03 -5.61 -12.46
CA GLY A 188 12.96 -6.18 -11.48
C GLY A 188 14.29 -5.43 -11.44
N ASP A 189 14.89 -5.15 -12.60
CA ASP A 189 16.15 -4.41 -12.69
C ASP A 189 16.02 -2.95 -12.26
N ALA A 190 14.88 -2.31 -12.56
CA ALA A 190 14.56 -0.98 -12.01
C ALA A 190 14.55 -0.97 -10.48
N ARG A 191 13.98 -2.02 -9.85
CA ARG A 191 13.99 -2.18 -8.38
C ARG A 191 15.37 -2.53 -7.83
N ILE A 192 16.18 -3.31 -8.56
CA ILE A 192 17.58 -3.54 -8.19
C ILE A 192 18.33 -2.20 -8.13
N LEU A 193 18.10 -1.31 -9.10
CA LEU A 193 18.71 0.02 -9.12
C LEU A 193 18.28 0.89 -7.93
N GLU A 194 16.99 0.90 -7.60
CA GLU A 194 16.44 1.57 -6.41
C GLU A 194 17.04 1.01 -5.12
N LEU A 195 17.18 -0.30 -5.02
CA LEU A 195 17.78 -0.94 -3.86
C LEU A 195 19.27 -0.60 -3.71
N ILE A 196 20.03 -0.57 -4.81
CA ILE A 196 21.43 -0.13 -4.79
C ILE A 196 21.54 1.32 -4.31
N TRP A 197 20.61 2.20 -4.71
CA TRP A 197 20.55 3.57 -4.21
C TRP A 197 20.27 3.63 -2.70
N GLU A 198 19.32 2.86 -2.19
CA GLU A 198 19.03 2.80 -0.74
C GLU A 198 20.21 2.28 0.09
N LEU A 199 21.03 1.38 -0.48
CA LEU A 199 22.13 0.72 0.24
C LEU A 199 23.47 1.45 0.14
N SER A 200 23.75 2.07 -1.01
CA SER A 200 25.06 2.67 -1.31
C SER A 200 25.01 4.15 -1.66
N GLY A 201 23.82 4.71 -1.88
CA GLY A 201 23.61 6.13 -2.11
C GLY A 201 24.50 6.68 -3.22
N LYS A 202 25.24 7.75 -2.91
CA LYS A 202 26.05 8.49 -3.88
C LYS A 202 27.28 7.74 -4.39
N ASP A 203 27.70 6.66 -3.72
CA ASP A 203 28.91 5.91 -4.10
C ASP A 203 28.78 5.26 -5.48
N GLU A 204 27.55 4.95 -5.90
CA GLU A 204 27.26 4.26 -7.17
C GLU A 204 26.72 5.23 -8.24
N LYS A 205 27.01 6.53 -8.13
CA LYS A 205 26.55 7.58 -9.07
C LYS A 205 26.73 7.20 -10.54
N GLU A 206 27.91 6.68 -10.87
CA GLU A 206 28.29 6.32 -12.24
C GLU A 206 27.39 5.21 -12.81
N LEU A 207 26.98 4.24 -11.98
CA LEU A 207 26.03 3.21 -12.38
C LEU A 207 24.66 3.80 -12.73
N PHE A 208 24.15 4.72 -11.91
CA PHE A 208 22.85 5.38 -12.17
C PHE A 208 22.90 6.22 -13.45
N HIS A 209 24.01 6.92 -13.69
CA HIS A 209 24.20 7.68 -14.91
C HIS A 209 24.19 6.77 -16.14
N GLN A 210 24.96 5.68 -16.13
CA GLN A 210 24.97 4.68 -17.20
C GLN A 210 23.59 4.02 -17.39
N ALA A 211 22.86 3.78 -16.29
CA ALA A 211 21.51 3.22 -16.33
C ALA A 211 20.51 4.13 -17.03
N ASN A 212 20.68 5.44 -16.88
CA ASN A 212 19.89 6.42 -17.60
C ASN A 212 20.25 6.52 -19.10
N GLU A 213 21.53 6.37 -19.47
CA GLU A 213 21.97 6.46 -20.88
C GLU A 213 21.59 5.22 -21.70
N LYS A 214 21.82 4.04 -21.14
CA LYS A 214 21.76 2.75 -21.87
C LYS A 214 20.60 1.87 -21.45
N GLY A 215 19.91 2.20 -20.37
CA GLY A 215 18.87 1.34 -19.82
C GLY A 215 17.63 1.21 -20.72
N SER A 216 16.88 0.14 -20.49
CA SER A 216 15.50 0.00 -20.96
C SER A 216 14.63 1.13 -20.39
N THR A 217 13.43 1.32 -20.94
CA THR A 217 12.51 2.38 -20.45
C THR A 217 12.26 2.28 -18.94
N ALA A 218 12.10 1.07 -18.38
CA ALA A 218 11.85 0.88 -16.95
C ALA A 218 13.08 1.26 -16.10
N VAL A 219 14.26 0.82 -16.52
CA VAL A 219 15.54 1.13 -15.85
C VAL A 219 15.84 2.62 -15.91
N ARG A 220 15.62 3.27 -17.07
CA ARG A 220 15.81 4.72 -17.24
C ARG A 220 14.90 5.54 -16.34
N ILE A 221 13.62 5.17 -16.20
CA ILE A 221 12.69 5.87 -15.30
C ILE A 221 13.20 5.84 -13.85
N SER A 222 13.63 4.68 -13.38
CA SER A 222 14.20 4.53 -12.04
C SER A 222 15.50 5.35 -11.88
N ALA A 223 16.39 5.28 -12.88
CA ALA A 223 17.62 6.07 -12.89
C ALA A 223 17.34 7.58 -12.82
N ILE A 224 16.38 8.11 -13.59
CA ILE A 224 15.96 9.53 -13.54
C ILE A 224 15.50 9.92 -12.14
N LYS A 225 14.69 9.08 -11.48
CA LYS A 225 14.20 9.33 -10.11
C LYS A 225 15.32 9.35 -9.07
N ILE A 226 16.37 8.56 -9.26
CA ILE A 226 17.56 8.53 -8.40
C ILE A 226 18.46 9.73 -8.67
N LEU A 227 18.71 10.03 -9.95
CA LEU A 227 19.65 11.06 -10.40
C LEU A 227 19.24 12.48 -9.96
N LYS A 228 17.96 12.70 -9.58
CA LYS A 228 17.49 14.01 -9.05
C LYS A 228 18.24 14.45 -7.80
N ASN A 229 18.89 13.51 -7.09
CA ASN A 229 19.69 13.78 -5.89
C ASN A 229 21.11 14.30 -6.21
N PHE A 230 21.43 14.53 -7.48
CA PHE A 230 22.73 14.98 -7.99
C PHE A 230 22.55 16.26 -8.82
N PRO A 231 22.88 17.44 -8.25
CA PRO A 231 22.65 18.73 -8.89
C PRO A 231 23.29 18.89 -10.27
N GLU A 232 24.39 18.18 -10.55
CA GLU A 232 25.09 18.25 -11.83
C GLU A 232 24.26 17.75 -13.03
N PHE A 233 23.18 16.99 -12.81
CA PHE A 233 22.31 16.48 -13.88
C PHE A 233 21.08 17.37 -14.15
N GLU A 234 21.04 18.61 -13.64
CA GLU A 234 19.93 19.54 -13.85
C GLU A 234 19.56 19.72 -15.34
N GLU A 235 20.56 19.99 -16.19
CA GLU A 235 20.35 20.20 -17.64
C GLU A 235 19.74 18.96 -18.32
N MET A 236 20.12 17.77 -17.85
CA MET A 236 19.59 16.52 -18.36
C MET A 236 18.08 16.39 -18.08
N PHE A 237 17.59 16.79 -16.90
CA PHE A 237 16.16 16.78 -16.59
C PHE A 237 15.37 17.73 -17.48
N ILE A 238 15.90 18.94 -17.73
CA ILE A 238 15.30 19.93 -18.62
C ILE A 238 15.12 19.33 -20.02
N GLU A 239 16.14 18.66 -20.56
CA GLU A 239 16.04 18.01 -21.86
C GLU A 239 15.07 16.82 -21.86
N PHE A 240 15.01 16.03 -20.79
CA PHE A 240 14.05 14.93 -20.68
C PHE A 240 12.59 15.37 -20.61
N THR A 241 12.29 16.61 -20.21
CA THR A 241 10.92 17.14 -20.36
C THR A 241 10.48 17.26 -21.83
N LYS A 242 11.41 17.18 -22.79
CA LYS A 242 11.15 17.21 -24.24
C LYS A 242 11.23 15.83 -24.90
N ASP A 243 11.47 14.76 -24.14
CA ASP A 243 11.64 13.40 -24.68
C ASP A 243 10.38 12.95 -25.44
N LYS A 244 10.53 12.14 -26.49
CA LYS A 244 9.40 11.62 -27.27
C LYS A 244 8.55 10.63 -26.46
N LYS A 245 9.18 9.85 -25.56
CA LYS A 245 8.50 8.89 -24.70
C LYS A 245 7.81 9.59 -23.54
N LYS A 246 6.52 9.35 -23.38
CA LYS A 246 5.69 10.01 -22.35
C LYS A 246 6.20 9.69 -20.95
N GLU A 247 6.57 8.44 -20.71
CA GLU A 247 6.99 7.94 -19.41
C GLU A 247 8.31 8.58 -18.94
N ILE A 248 9.21 8.92 -19.88
CA ILE A 248 10.45 9.64 -19.58
C ILE A 248 10.16 11.10 -19.23
N ARG A 249 9.25 11.77 -19.96
CA ARG A 249 8.81 13.13 -19.62
C ARG A 249 8.18 13.18 -18.23
N GLU A 250 7.31 12.23 -17.91
CA GLU A 250 6.67 12.12 -16.59
C GLU A 250 7.70 11.90 -15.48
N ALA A 251 8.68 11.01 -15.69
CA ALA A 251 9.76 10.80 -14.73
C ALA A 251 10.62 12.06 -14.50
N ALA A 252 10.90 12.83 -15.56
CA ALA A 252 11.63 14.09 -15.46
C ALA A 252 10.82 15.18 -14.73
N LEU A 253 9.51 15.25 -14.98
CA LEU A 253 8.62 16.17 -14.28
C LEU A 253 8.45 15.79 -12.80
N GLU A 254 8.43 14.50 -12.47
CA GLU A 254 8.43 14.01 -11.08
C GLU A 254 9.76 14.36 -10.38
N ALA A 255 10.90 14.20 -11.06
CA ALA A 255 12.19 14.63 -10.54
C ALA A 255 12.24 16.15 -10.28
N ALA A 256 11.62 16.95 -11.16
CA ALA A 256 11.53 18.40 -11.03
C ALA A 256 10.62 18.88 -9.88
N GLU A 257 9.80 18.01 -9.24
CA GLU A 257 8.92 18.41 -8.12
C GLU A 257 9.71 18.96 -6.92
N THR A 258 10.93 18.51 -6.70
CA THR A 258 11.76 18.89 -5.55
C THR A 258 12.96 19.79 -5.89
N LEU A 259 13.18 20.08 -7.18
CA LEU A 259 14.32 20.89 -7.63
C LEU A 259 13.94 22.38 -7.64
N ASP A 260 14.53 23.17 -6.74
CA ASP A 260 14.33 24.62 -6.65
C ASP A 260 15.46 25.39 -7.35
N THR A 261 15.44 25.37 -8.68
CA THR A 261 16.38 26.17 -9.49
C THR A 261 15.63 27.05 -10.48
N PRO A 262 16.17 28.23 -10.83
CA PRO A 262 15.55 29.10 -11.82
C PRO A 262 15.34 28.45 -13.19
N LYS A 263 16.25 27.58 -13.63
CA LYS A 263 16.13 26.93 -14.95
C LYS A 263 14.98 25.93 -14.98
N ILE A 264 14.86 25.09 -13.94
CA ILE A 264 13.74 24.15 -13.81
C ILE A 264 12.41 24.92 -13.70
N ALA A 265 12.35 25.97 -12.88
CA ALA A 265 11.15 26.79 -12.75
C ALA A 265 10.73 27.41 -14.09
N ASN A 266 11.65 28.04 -14.82
CA ASN A 266 11.37 28.61 -16.14
C ASN A 266 10.89 27.54 -17.12
N ARG A 267 11.52 26.35 -17.11
CA ARG A 267 11.11 25.25 -17.97
C ARG A 267 9.69 24.76 -17.68
N LEU A 268 9.32 24.66 -16.40
CA LEU A 268 7.98 24.27 -16.00
C LEU A 268 6.94 25.32 -16.43
N ILE A 269 7.27 26.61 -16.33
CA ILE A 269 6.45 27.71 -16.83
C ILE A 269 6.24 27.59 -18.35
N GLU A 270 7.30 27.38 -19.14
CA GLU A 270 7.19 27.18 -20.60
C GLU A 270 6.26 26.01 -20.97
N ILE A 271 6.34 24.89 -20.25
CA ILE A 271 5.47 23.73 -20.48
C ILE A 271 4.01 24.08 -20.14
N PHE A 272 3.80 24.84 -19.07
CA PHE A 272 2.48 25.25 -18.60
C PHE A 272 1.79 26.24 -19.57
N GLU A 273 2.56 27.12 -20.21
CA GLU A 273 2.07 28.01 -21.27
C GLU A 273 1.71 27.25 -22.56
N GLY A 274 2.40 26.13 -22.81
CA GLY A 274 2.27 25.33 -24.00
C GLY A 274 1.04 24.42 -24.07
N LYS A 275 1.07 23.50 -25.04
CA LYS A 275 0.01 22.49 -25.28
C LYS A 275 0.00 21.38 -24.23
N ASP A 276 1.12 21.15 -23.55
CA ASP A 276 1.30 20.06 -22.58
C ASP A 276 1.00 20.48 -21.14
N LYS A 277 0.27 21.60 -20.94
CA LYS A 277 -0.01 22.21 -19.63
C LYS A 277 -0.55 21.24 -18.58
N VAL A 278 -1.40 20.30 -18.98
CA VAL A 278 -2.02 19.31 -18.07
C VAL A 278 -0.94 18.42 -17.44
N THR A 279 0.13 18.12 -18.17
CA THR A 279 1.25 17.29 -17.70
C THR A 279 2.06 18.00 -16.62
N ALA A 280 2.17 19.33 -16.69
CA ALA A 280 2.94 20.13 -15.73
C ALA A 280 2.14 20.52 -14.48
N LEU A 281 0.80 20.37 -14.46
CA LEU A 281 -0.05 20.80 -13.33
C LEU A 281 0.42 20.28 -11.97
N LYS A 282 0.65 18.97 -11.88
CA LYS A 282 1.09 18.33 -10.63
C LYS A 282 2.43 18.89 -10.16
N THR A 283 3.40 18.99 -11.06
CA THR A 283 4.74 19.51 -10.75
C THR A 283 4.70 20.99 -10.37
N MET A 284 3.95 21.80 -11.13
CA MET A 284 3.72 23.22 -10.85
C MET A 284 3.01 23.45 -9.52
N LYS A 285 2.20 22.51 -9.04
CA LYS A 285 1.56 22.59 -7.71
C LYS A 285 2.51 22.31 -6.56
N ILE A 286 3.41 21.34 -6.74
CA ILE A 286 4.29 20.83 -5.67
C ILE A 286 5.60 21.64 -5.58
N ASN A 287 6.13 22.10 -6.71
CA ASN A 287 7.46 22.70 -6.75
C ASN A 287 7.56 23.96 -5.85
N PRO A 288 8.61 24.08 -5.01
CA PRO A 288 8.70 25.16 -4.02
C PRO A 288 9.09 26.53 -4.60
N SER A 289 9.45 26.61 -5.88
CA SER A 289 10.10 27.80 -6.44
C SER A 289 9.25 29.07 -6.36
N ARG A 290 9.88 30.15 -5.89
CA ARG A 290 9.26 31.48 -5.83
C ARG A 290 8.93 32.04 -7.20
N LEU A 291 9.69 31.69 -8.23
CA LEU A 291 9.44 32.12 -9.60
C LEU A 291 8.10 31.58 -10.13
N ILE A 292 7.79 30.31 -9.83
CA ILE A 292 6.50 29.70 -10.17
C ILE A 292 5.37 30.43 -9.44
N VAL A 293 5.52 30.73 -8.15
CA VAL A 293 4.50 31.47 -7.39
C VAL A 293 4.24 32.85 -7.99
N ASN A 294 5.30 33.60 -8.30
CA ASN A 294 5.18 34.93 -8.91
C ASN A 294 4.49 34.86 -10.29
N TYR A 295 4.87 33.87 -11.11
CA TYR A 295 4.22 33.62 -12.40
C TYR A 295 2.73 33.32 -12.23
N LEU A 296 2.37 32.37 -11.35
CA LEU A 296 0.99 32.00 -11.09
C LEU A 296 0.15 33.20 -10.61
N LEU A 297 0.69 34.05 -9.74
CA LEU A 297 0.01 35.26 -9.27
C LEU A 297 -0.23 36.27 -10.40
N ASN A 298 0.77 36.52 -11.23
CA ASN A 298 0.64 37.41 -12.38
C ASN A 298 -0.41 36.91 -13.37
N GLU A 299 -0.34 35.63 -13.74
CA GLU A 299 -1.32 35.01 -14.65
C GLU A 299 -2.72 34.94 -14.05
N ALA A 300 -2.83 34.73 -12.73
CA ALA A 300 -4.12 34.76 -12.05
C ALA A 300 -4.74 36.17 -12.07
N GLU A 301 -3.94 37.22 -11.89
CA GLU A 301 -4.41 38.61 -12.02
C GLU A 301 -4.86 38.94 -13.45
N VAL A 302 -4.12 38.50 -14.47
CA VAL A 302 -4.52 38.65 -15.88
C VAL A 302 -5.84 37.91 -16.14
N GLY A 303 -5.93 36.63 -15.75
CA GLY A 303 -7.13 35.82 -15.93
C GLY A 303 -8.36 36.40 -15.23
N LEU A 304 -8.20 36.89 -13.99
CA LEU A 304 -9.28 37.53 -13.24
C LEU A 304 -9.79 38.80 -13.94
N ASN A 305 -8.87 39.64 -14.42
CA ASN A 305 -9.22 40.87 -15.13
C ASN A 305 -9.95 40.59 -16.45
N ASN A 306 -9.52 39.58 -17.21
CA ASN A 306 -10.19 39.21 -18.45
C ASN A 306 -11.60 38.65 -18.20
N ILE A 307 -11.76 37.82 -17.18
CA ILE A 307 -13.05 37.32 -16.72
C ILE A 307 -13.98 38.50 -16.38
N PHE A 308 -13.52 39.49 -15.61
CA PHE A 308 -14.33 40.66 -15.28
C PHE A 308 -14.65 41.53 -16.50
N LYS A 309 -13.70 41.70 -17.42
CA LYS A 309 -13.93 42.45 -18.66
C LYS A 309 -15.08 41.85 -19.46
N ARG A 310 -15.13 40.52 -19.59
CA ARG A 310 -16.22 39.81 -20.29
C ARG A 310 -17.53 39.85 -19.53
N LEU A 311 -17.52 39.73 -18.20
CA LEU A 311 -18.74 39.85 -17.40
C LEU A 311 -19.37 41.24 -17.49
N ARG A 312 -18.57 42.29 -17.70
CA ARG A 312 -19.02 43.68 -17.85
C ARG A 312 -19.52 44.01 -19.25
N SER A 313 -19.00 43.37 -20.30
CA SER A 313 -19.38 43.70 -21.68
C SER A 313 -20.81 43.31 -22.03
N GLY A 314 -21.42 42.32 -21.35
CA GLY A 314 -22.87 42.05 -21.44
C GLY A 314 -23.42 41.64 -22.82
N ASP A 315 -22.57 41.58 -23.85
CA ASP A 315 -22.96 41.31 -25.22
C ASP A 315 -23.39 39.85 -25.42
N SER A 316 -24.36 39.65 -26.31
CA SER A 316 -24.73 38.34 -26.83
C SER A 316 -23.51 37.65 -27.44
N ILE A 317 -23.04 36.58 -26.79
CA ILE A 317 -21.78 35.89 -27.11
C ILE A 317 -22.02 34.99 -28.34
N SER A 318 -21.15 35.09 -29.36
CA SER A 318 -21.17 34.13 -30.46
C SER A 318 -20.68 32.75 -29.99
N PRO A 319 -21.08 31.63 -30.62
CA PRO A 319 -20.61 30.29 -30.22
C PRO A 319 -19.07 30.15 -30.19
N LYS A 320 -18.36 30.92 -31.02
CA LYS A 320 -16.88 30.96 -31.06
C LYS A 320 -16.32 31.66 -29.82
N ASP A 321 -16.94 32.77 -29.41
CA ASP A 321 -16.52 33.54 -28.24
C ASP A 321 -16.84 32.81 -26.94
N GLU A 322 -17.89 31.97 -26.94
CA GLU A 322 -18.26 31.09 -25.82
C GLU A 322 -17.22 29.97 -25.62
N SER A 323 -16.77 29.33 -26.71
CA SER A 323 -15.68 28.34 -26.66
C SER A 323 -14.36 28.96 -26.18
N ALA A 324 -14.01 30.14 -26.67
CA ALA A 324 -12.82 30.88 -26.22
C ALA A 324 -12.92 31.28 -24.74
N TYR A 325 -14.11 31.70 -24.28
CA TYR A 325 -14.33 32.01 -22.86
C TYR A 325 -14.20 30.76 -21.99
N LYS A 326 -14.72 29.61 -22.43
CA LYS A 326 -14.59 28.35 -21.70
C LYS A 326 -13.12 27.96 -21.52
N GLN A 327 -12.30 28.09 -22.57
CA GLN A 327 -10.86 27.83 -22.50
C GLN A 327 -10.14 28.79 -21.55
N GLU A 328 -10.57 30.05 -21.50
CA GLU A 328 -10.04 31.06 -20.58
C GLU A 328 -10.37 30.74 -19.11
N VAL A 329 -11.61 30.34 -18.83
CA VAL A 329 -12.02 29.90 -17.48
C VAL A 329 -11.29 28.60 -17.09
N GLU A 330 -11.13 27.65 -18.02
CA GLU A 330 -10.36 26.43 -17.80
C GLU A 330 -8.88 26.72 -17.51
N HIS A 331 -8.28 27.68 -18.22
CA HIS A 331 -6.91 28.10 -17.95
C HIS A 331 -6.78 28.76 -16.57
N PHE A 332 -7.71 29.64 -16.21
CA PHE A 332 -7.76 30.25 -14.88
C PHE A 332 -7.96 29.21 -13.77
N PHE A 333 -8.84 28.23 -13.99
CA PHE A 333 -9.01 27.08 -13.09
C PHE A 333 -7.70 26.30 -12.90
N ASN A 334 -6.96 26.04 -13.98
CA ASN A 334 -5.68 25.34 -13.93
C ASN A 334 -4.63 26.13 -13.13
N ILE A 335 -4.55 27.45 -13.31
CA ILE A 335 -3.68 28.34 -12.53
C ILE A 335 -4.01 28.25 -11.04
N LEU A 336 -5.29 28.42 -10.69
CA LEU A 336 -5.77 28.32 -9.30
C LEU A 336 -5.50 26.94 -8.69
N SER A 337 -5.62 25.87 -9.48
CA SER A 337 -5.34 24.51 -9.03
C SER A 337 -3.86 24.30 -8.66
N CYS A 338 -2.94 25.00 -9.32
CA CYS A 338 -1.51 25.03 -8.96
C CYS A 338 -1.21 25.78 -7.64
N MET A 339 -2.15 26.60 -7.17
CA MET A 339 -2.04 27.32 -5.89
C MET A 339 -2.53 26.48 -4.69
N ASP A 340 -3.22 25.37 -4.93
CA ASP A 340 -3.86 24.55 -3.90
C ASP A 340 -2.84 23.99 -2.88
N GLY A 341 -3.08 24.28 -1.60
CA GLY A 341 -2.22 23.86 -0.48
C GLY A 341 -0.98 24.72 -0.23
N ARG A 342 -0.69 25.72 -1.07
CA ARG A 342 0.46 26.62 -0.86
C ARG A 342 0.19 27.60 0.29
N LYS A 343 1.20 27.83 1.14
CA LYS A 343 1.13 28.74 2.29
C LYS A 343 1.82 30.08 2.01
N ASP A 344 1.52 30.66 0.86
CA ASP A 344 2.11 31.93 0.45
C ASP A 344 1.21 33.13 0.76
N GLU A 345 1.79 34.24 1.21
CA GLU A 345 1.05 35.47 1.52
C GLU A 345 0.45 36.13 0.28
N GLY A 346 1.17 36.14 -0.86
CA GLY A 346 0.66 36.68 -2.12
C GLY A 346 -0.55 35.89 -2.62
N ILE A 347 -0.49 34.56 -2.54
CA ILE A 347 -1.63 33.68 -2.86
C ILE A 347 -2.81 33.95 -1.91
N PHE A 348 -2.56 34.09 -0.61
CA PHE A 348 -3.63 34.45 0.35
C PHE A 348 -4.31 35.76 -0.02
N LEU A 349 -3.55 36.82 -0.29
CA LEU A 349 -4.08 38.13 -0.66
C LEU A 349 -4.88 38.08 -1.97
N PHE A 350 -4.39 37.33 -2.96
CA PHE A 350 -5.11 37.13 -4.22
C PHE A 350 -6.43 36.38 -4.02
N LEU A 351 -6.44 35.29 -3.25
CA LEU A 351 -7.66 34.53 -2.96
C LEU A 351 -8.66 35.34 -2.12
N LYS A 352 -8.17 36.17 -1.18
CA LYS A 352 -9.00 37.14 -0.44
C LYS A 352 -9.66 38.13 -1.40
N LYS A 353 -8.90 38.70 -2.34
CA LYS A 353 -9.45 39.56 -3.41
C LYS A 353 -10.52 38.84 -4.24
N CYS A 354 -10.34 37.55 -4.54
CA CYS A 354 -11.41 36.78 -5.20
C CYS A 354 -12.69 36.71 -4.36
N MET A 355 -12.60 36.57 -3.03
CA MET A 355 -13.77 36.60 -2.15
C MET A 355 -14.46 37.98 -2.14
N GLU A 356 -13.72 39.08 -2.24
CA GLU A 356 -14.30 40.43 -2.36
C GLU A 356 -15.17 40.57 -3.63
N HIS A 357 -14.89 39.76 -4.66
CA HIS A 357 -15.64 39.68 -5.92
C HIS A 357 -16.59 38.48 -6.02
N THR A 358 -17.14 38.02 -4.89
CA THR A 358 -18.03 36.84 -4.84
C THR A 358 -19.24 36.95 -5.77
N LYS A 359 -19.83 38.14 -5.94
CA LYS A 359 -21.05 38.32 -6.75
C LYS A 359 -20.82 37.99 -8.23
N GLU A 360 -19.65 38.34 -8.74
CA GLU A 360 -19.21 38.07 -10.10
C GLU A 360 -18.78 36.61 -10.25
N LEU A 361 -17.90 36.13 -9.36
CA LEU A 361 -17.29 34.81 -9.48
C LEU A 361 -18.28 33.66 -9.21
N SER A 362 -19.36 33.89 -8.46
CA SER A 362 -20.42 32.89 -8.21
C SER A 362 -21.29 32.59 -9.45
N LYS A 363 -21.27 33.49 -10.45
CA LYS A 363 -21.96 33.28 -11.74
C LYS A 363 -21.24 32.28 -12.63
N ILE A 364 -19.93 32.08 -12.43
CA ILE A 364 -19.10 31.21 -13.25
C ILE A 364 -19.15 29.79 -12.69
N LYS A 365 -19.87 28.91 -13.38
CA LYS A 365 -20.03 27.51 -12.99
C LYS A 365 -18.88 26.66 -13.52
N LEU A 366 -18.39 25.73 -12.70
CA LEU A 366 -17.24 24.88 -13.04
C LEU A 366 -17.61 23.43 -13.39
N ARG A 367 -18.91 23.10 -13.40
CA ARG A 367 -19.43 21.74 -13.63
C ARG A 367 -18.96 21.12 -14.95
N ASP A 368 -18.75 21.95 -15.97
CA ASP A 368 -18.39 21.53 -17.33
C ASP A 368 -16.88 21.62 -17.63
N ILE A 369 -16.06 21.92 -16.61
CA ILE A 369 -14.61 22.12 -16.71
C ILE A 369 -13.86 21.02 -15.96
N ALA A 370 -14.19 20.79 -14.70
CA ALA A 370 -13.67 19.70 -13.90
C ALA A 370 -14.85 18.86 -13.40
N PHE A 371 -14.61 17.61 -12.97
CA PHE A 371 -15.62 16.67 -12.42
C PHE A 371 -16.36 17.15 -11.14
N GLY A 372 -16.55 18.46 -10.96
CA GLY A 372 -17.44 19.04 -9.97
C GLY A 372 -16.84 19.23 -8.58
N GLN A 373 -15.50 19.30 -8.43
CA GLN A 373 -14.87 19.53 -7.12
C GLN A 373 -15.39 20.82 -6.47
N TYR A 374 -15.54 21.89 -7.26
CA TYR A 374 -16.08 23.17 -6.83
C TYR A 374 -17.26 23.55 -7.72
N PRO A 375 -18.40 24.02 -7.18
CA PRO A 375 -19.54 24.40 -8.04
C PRO A 375 -19.31 25.71 -8.81
N THR A 376 -18.54 26.64 -8.25
CA THR A 376 -18.26 27.98 -8.81
C THR A 376 -16.81 28.40 -8.58
N LEU A 377 -16.31 29.38 -9.35
CA LEU A 377 -14.99 29.99 -9.09
C LEU A 377 -14.92 30.64 -7.70
N ALA A 378 -16.00 31.28 -7.25
CA ALA A 378 -16.10 31.83 -5.90
C ALA A 378 -15.83 30.76 -4.83
N GLN A 379 -16.45 29.59 -4.95
CA GLN A 379 -16.28 28.48 -4.01
C GLN A 379 -14.94 27.76 -4.18
N MET A 380 -14.34 27.78 -5.37
CA MET A 380 -12.98 27.32 -5.57
C MET A 380 -12.00 28.17 -4.75
N ALA A 381 -12.09 29.50 -4.81
CA ALA A 381 -11.24 30.39 -4.02
C ALA A 381 -11.34 30.11 -2.51
N ALA A 382 -12.57 29.91 -2.01
CA ALA A 382 -12.79 29.53 -0.61
C ALA A 382 -12.22 28.14 -0.26
N GLY A 383 -12.35 27.16 -1.15
CA GLY A 383 -11.75 25.83 -0.99
C GLY A 383 -10.22 25.87 -0.96
N LEU A 384 -9.60 26.70 -1.79
CA LEU A 384 -8.16 26.91 -1.79
C LEU A 384 -7.68 27.59 -0.51
N LEU A 385 -8.40 28.61 -0.01
CA LEU A 385 -8.13 29.21 1.31
C LEU A 385 -8.18 28.16 2.43
N LEU A 386 -9.17 27.25 2.39
CA LEU A 386 -9.29 26.17 3.36
C LEU A 386 -8.13 25.15 3.26
N SER A 387 -7.60 24.92 2.06
CA SER A 387 -6.46 24.01 1.85
C SER A 387 -5.11 24.60 2.25
N MET A 388 -4.98 25.94 2.33
CA MET A 388 -3.76 26.61 2.82
C MET A 388 -3.41 26.21 4.26
N ARG A 389 -4.41 25.93 5.11
CA ARG A 389 -4.21 25.58 6.54
C ARG A 389 -3.37 26.65 7.27
N THR A 390 -3.70 27.92 7.06
CA THR A 390 -3.13 29.07 7.79
C THR A 390 -4.22 29.72 8.63
N VAL A 391 -3.84 30.30 9.78
CA VAL A 391 -4.79 30.93 10.72
C VAL A 391 -5.58 32.04 10.02
N ASN A 392 -4.88 32.96 9.35
CA ASN A 392 -5.51 34.08 8.63
C ASN A 392 -6.53 33.63 7.56
N ALA A 393 -6.25 32.55 6.82
CA ALA A 393 -7.20 32.02 5.83
C ALA A 393 -8.45 31.43 6.50
N TYR A 394 -8.29 30.82 7.66
CA TYR A 394 -9.40 30.19 8.37
C TYR A 394 -10.25 31.23 9.10
N GLU A 395 -9.63 32.26 9.68
CA GLU A 395 -10.35 33.40 10.26
C GLU A 395 -11.19 34.12 9.20
N LEU A 396 -10.61 34.42 8.03
CA LEU A 396 -11.33 35.01 6.90
C LEU A 396 -12.55 34.16 6.47
N LEU A 397 -12.37 32.84 6.37
CA LEU A 397 -13.46 31.92 6.01
C LEU A 397 -14.53 31.84 7.11
N ALA A 398 -14.13 31.78 8.38
CA ALA A 398 -15.05 31.72 9.51
C ALA A 398 -15.96 32.96 9.55
N GLU A 399 -15.42 34.14 9.23
CA GLU A 399 -16.19 35.39 9.16
C GLU A 399 -17.20 35.42 7.99
N ALA A 400 -16.87 34.78 6.86
CA ALA A 400 -17.69 34.84 5.64
C ALA A 400 -18.97 33.96 5.64
N GLY A 401 -19.22 33.17 6.69
CA GLY A 401 -20.15 32.02 6.66
C GLY A 401 -21.61 32.31 6.33
N ASN A 402 -22.14 33.45 6.77
CA ASN A 402 -23.53 33.84 6.50
C ASN A 402 -23.65 34.86 5.34
N GLU A 403 -22.53 35.29 4.77
CA GLU A 403 -22.53 36.19 3.63
C GLU A 403 -23.02 35.47 2.36
N TYR A 404 -23.43 36.26 1.36
CA TYR A 404 -23.78 35.77 0.01
C TYR A 404 -24.75 34.57 0.01
N ASN A 405 -25.78 34.61 0.87
CA ASN A 405 -26.78 33.55 1.00
C ASN A 405 -26.16 32.18 1.37
N ALA A 406 -25.22 32.17 2.32
CA ALA A 406 -24.57 30.97 2.83
C ALA A 406 -23.78 30.18 1.76
N LEU A 407 -23.30 30.86 0.71
CA LEU A 407 -22.50 30.26 -0.37
C LEU A 407 -21.24 29.55 0.15
N TYR A 408 -20.66 30.10 1.22
CA TYR A 408 -19.43 29.63 1.84
C TYR A 408 -19.64 28.80 3.11
N LEU A 409 -20.89 28.45 3.45
CA LEU A 409 -21.23 27.86 4.74
C LEU A 409 -20.42 26.59 5.07
N ASN A 410 -20.16 25.73 4.09
CA ASN A 410 -19.35 24.53 4.30
C ASN A 410 -17.90 24.85 4.66
N TYR A 411 -17.27 25.77 3.92
CA TYR A 411 -15.86 26.16 4.13
C TYR A 411 -15.71 26.96 5.42
N SER A 412 -16.65 27.87 5.67
CA SER A 412 -16.69 28.69 6.88
C SER A 412 -16.85 27.84 8.13
N PHE A 413 -17.80 26.89 8.13
CA PHE A 413 -18.02 26.00 9.25
C PHE A 413 -16.80 25.10 9.52
N GLU A 414 -16.19 24.50 8.48
CA GLU A 414 -14.96 23.71 8.67
C GLU A 414 -13.83 24.59 9.23
N ALA A 415 -13.63 25.80 8.69
CA ALA A 415 -12.59 26.70 9.16
C ALA A 415 -12.80 27.11 10.62
N ALA A 416 -14.03 27.50 10.99
CA ALA A 416 -14.40 27.95 12.33
C ALA A 416 -14.10 26.90 13.41
N ILE A 417 -14.28 25.60 13.12
CA ILE A 417 -13.93 24.50 14.01
C ILE A 417 -12.45 24.52 14.44
N TYR A 418 -11.56 25.07 13.61
CA TYR A 418 -10.12 25.09 13.85
C TYR A 418 -9.57 26.42 14.37
N VAL A 419 -10.34 27.52 14.34
CA VAL A 419 -9.88 28.84 14.81
C VAL A 419 -10.72 29.44 15.94
N ASN A 420 -11.95 28.97 16.11
CA ASN A 420 -12.83 29.40 17.20
C ASN A 420 -12.91 28.31 18.27
N SER A 421 -13.32 28.73 19.48
CA SER A 421 -13.60 27.79 20.54
C SER A 421 -14.84 26.93 20.23
N PRO A 422 -14.94 25.68 20.72
CA PRO A 422 -16.10 24.83 20.48
C PRO A 422 -17.44 25.50 20.80
N ALA A 423 -17.50 26.26 21.89
CA ALA A 423 -18.70 27.00 22.28
C ALA A 423 -19.08 28.08 21.27
N GLN A 424 -18.12 28.88 20.80
CA GLN A 424 -18.36 29.91 19.78
C GLN A 424 -18.83 29.32 18.45
N VAL A 425 -18.29 28.17 18.05
CA VAL A 425 -18.73 27.45 16.85
C VAL A 425 -20.19 27.01 17.01
N PHE A 426 -20.55 26.45 18.17
CA PHE A 426 -21.94 26.09 18.42
C PHE A 426 -22.88 27.30 18.36
N GLU A 427 -22.56 28.41 19.05
CA GLU A 427 -23.39 29.62 19.04
C GLU A 427 -23.59 30.20 17.65
N THR A 428 -22.52 30.19 16.83
CA THR A 428 -22.55 30.79 15.50
C THR A 428 -23.37 29.97 14.50
N TYR A 429 -23.28 28.63 14.56
CA TYR A 429 -23.83 27.77 13.50
C TYR A 429 -25.07 26.96 13.91
N SER A 430 -25.37 26.81 15.20
CA SER A 430 -26.56 26.08 15.67
C SER A 430 -27.86 26.71 15.17
N GLY A 431 -27.90 28.04 15.02
CA GLY A 431 -29.05 28.78 14.50
C GLY A 431 -29.48 28.40 13.08
N PHE A 432 -28.64 27.71 12.31
CA PHE A 432 -29.01 27.21 10.99
C PHE A 432 -29.93 25.98 11.02
N PHE A 433 -30.12 25.34 12.18
CA PHE A 433 -31.00 24.17 12.38
C PHE A 433 -32.45 24.58 12.68
N THR A 434 -33.04 25.45 11.85
CA THR A 434 -34.45 25.86 11.99
C THR A 434 -35.42 24.74 11.59
N ILE A 435 -36.66 24.82 12.11
CA ILE A 435 -37.68 23.75 12.13
C ILE A 435 -38.14 23.27 10.74
N GLU A 436 -37.81 24.00 9.67
CA GLU A 436 -38.07 23.55 8.30
C GLU A 436 -37.07 22.46 7.88
N LYS A 437 -37.48 21.20 8.02
CA LYS A 437 -36.75 19.97 7.65
C LYS A 437 -36.20 19.92 6.20
N SER A 438 -36.51 20.92 5.35
CA SER A 438 -36.13 20.99 3.94
C SER A 438 -35.06 22.04 3.61
N SER A 439 -34.53 22.80 4.57
CA SER A 439 -33.54 23.84 4.25
C SER A 439 -32.16 23.25 3.88
N ALA A 440 -31.46 23.89 2.94
CA ALA A 440 -30.15 23.43 2.46
C ALA A 440 -29.03 23.61 3.51
N LYS A 441 -29.15 24.62 4.38
CA LYS A 441 -28.10 25.01 5.35
C LYS A 441 -27.81 23.93 6.42
N PRO A 442 -28.79 23.33 7.11
CA PRO A 442 -28.53 22.21 8.03
C PRO A 442 -27.84 21.04 7.32
N LYS A 443 -28.28 20.67 6.11
CA LYS A 443 -27.68 19.57 5.34
C LYS A 443 -26.20 19.82 5.04
N THR A 444 -25.84 21.06 4.73
CA THR A 444 -24.44 21.47 4.53
C THR A 444 -23.61 21.28 5.80
N ILE A 445 -24.09 21.75 6.96
CA ILE A 445 -23.39 21.60 8.24
C ILE A 445 -23.26 20.13 8.63
N ILE A 446 -24.36 19.36 8.52
CA ILE A 446 -24.38 17.92 8.78
C ILE A 446 -23.36 17.19 7.89
N SER A 447 -23.27 17.54 6.60
CA SER A 447 -22.29 16.94 5.68
C SER A 447 -20.85 17.16 6.15
N VAL A 448 -20.53 18.40 6.55
CA VAL A 448 -19.19 18.73 7.09
C VAL A 448 -18.94 17.98 8.40
N LEU A 449 -19.90 18.00 9.35
CA LEU A 449 -19.79 17.27 10.61
C LEU A 449 -19.53 15.77 10.40
N ARG A 450 -20.29 15.13 9.50
CA ARG A 450 -20.07 13.73 9.14
C ARG A 450 -18.65 13.53 8.60
N GLY A 451 -18.22 14.35 7.65
CA GLY A 451 -16.87 14.28 7.10
C GLY A 451 -15.79 14.36 8.17
N LEU A 452 -15.93 15.29 9.13
CA LEU A 452 -14.95 15.52 10.19
C LEU A 452 -14.98 14.42 11.27
N CYS A 453 -16.14 14.11 11.84
CA CYS A 453 -16.27 13.20 12.97
C CYS A 453 -15.96 11.73 12.62
N TYR A 454 -16.12 11.32 11.36
CA TYR A 454 -15.79 9.94 10.94
C TYR A 454 -14.35 9.77 10.46
N SER A 455 -13.64 10.84 10.09
CA SER A 455 -12.28 10.77 9.53
C SER A 455 -11.18 11.20 10.48
N ARG A 456 -11.52 11.71 11.67
CA ARG A 456 -10.57 12.36 12.60
C ARG A 456 -10.81 11.91 14.03
N GLU A 457 -9.83 12.12 14.90
CA GLU A 457 -9.97 11.89 16.33
C GLU A 457 -10.97 12.89 16.94
N LEU A 458 -12.11 12.40 17.44
CA LEU A 458 -13.18 13.24 17.98
C LEU A 458 -13.02 13.47 19.48
N LYS A 459 -13.00 14.74 19.90
CA LYS A 459 -12.99 15.18 21.30
C LYS A 459 -14.25 15.97 21.60
N VAL A 460 -15.11 15.40 22.44
CA VAL A 460 -16.36 16.05 22.87
C VAL A 460 -16.08 16.87 24.13
N ILE A 461 -16.39 18.17 24.08
CA ILE A 461 -16.04 19.15 25.11
C ILE A 461 -17.32 19.62 25.81
N GLU A 462 -17.41 19.34 27.12
CA GLU A 462 -18.51 19.79 27.97
C GLU A 462 -18.58 21.31 28.06
N VAL A 463 -19.79 21.86 28.12
CA VAL A 463 -20.06 23.32 28.13
C VAL A 463 -19.30 24.05 29.25
N ASP A 464 -19.24 23.44 30.43
CA ASP A 464 -18.61 24.04 31.62
C ASP A 464 -17.09 23.81 31.68
N SER A 465 -16.52 23.09 30.71
CA SER A 465 -15.09 22.86 30.64
C SER A 465 -14.35 24.15 30.27
N PRO A 466 -13.21 24.46 30.90
CA PRO A 466 -12.34 25.56 30.45
C PRO A 466 -11.96 25.45 28.97
N ALA A 467 -11.90 24.22 28.43
CA ALA A 467 -11.61 23.96 27.02
C ALA A 467 -12.74 24.39 26.07
N ALA A 468 -13.99 24.57 26.54
CA ALA A 468 -15.12 24.96 25.70
C ALA A 468 -14.97 26.38 25.14
N ASN A 469 -14.27 27.25 25.88
CA ASN A 469 -14.02 28.66 25.52
C ASN A 469 -12.57 28.91 25.05
N ALA A 470 -11.71 27.89 25.12
CA ALA A 470 -10.34 28.00 24.65
C ALA A 470 -10.31 27.97 23.12
N LYS A 471 -9.64 28.95 22.51
CA LYS A 471 -9.36 28.91 21.07
C LYS A 471 -8.24 27.88 20.79
N PRO A 472 -8.29 27.15 19.68
CA PRO A 472 -7.16 26.31 19.26
C PRO A 472 -5.90 27.15 19.06
N ASN A 473 -4.76 26.69 19.61
CA ASN A 473 -3.47 27.39 19.47
C ASN A 473 -2.81 27.18 18.10
N SER A 474 -3.29 26.20 17.32
CA SER A 474 -2.82 25.89 15.97
C SER A 474 -3.87 25.09 15.20
N ILE A 475 -3.76 25.08 13.87
CA ILE A 475 -4.63 24.26 13.00
C ILE A 475 -4.15 22.81 13.05
N ASN A 476 -4.75 22.01 13.92
CA ASN A 476 -4.54 20.56 13.96
C ASN A 476 -5.70 19.84 13.25
N LYS A 477 -5.44 19.23 12.08
CA LYS A 477 -6.46 18.47 11.32
C LYS A 477 -6.61 17.01 11.76
N GLU A 478 -5.76 16.49 12.64
CA GLU A 478 -5.82 15.09 13.12
C GLU A 478 -6.93 14.86 14.13
N SER A 479 -7.26 15.90 14.92
CA SER A 479 -8.34 15.87 15.89
C SER A 479 -9.37 16.97 15.63
N VAL A 480 -10.58 16.77 16.16
CA VAL A 480 -11.66 17.74 16.08
C VAL A 480 -12.34 17.87 17.43
N MET A 481 -12.47 19.11 17.91
CA MET A 481 -13.14 19.43 19.17
C MET A 481 -14.56 19.89 18.90
N MET A 482 -15.53 19.28 19.59
CA MET A 482 -16.95 19.53 19.38
C MET A 482 -17.65 19.82 20.70
N ASP A 483 -18.47 20.85 20.72
CA ASP A 483 -19.31 21.20 21.87
C ASP A 483 -20.41 20.14 22.08
N THR A 484 -20.64 19.73 23.32
CA THR A 484 -21.66 18.73 23.69
C THR A 484 -23.07 19.09 23.22
N ARG A 485 -23.39 20.38 23.05
CA ARG A 485 -24.72 20.84 22.65
C ARG A 485 -25.09 20.48 21.21
N TRP A 486 -24.12 20.06 20.38
CA TRP A 486 -24.40 19.52 19.06
C TRP A 486 -25.22 18.23 19.09
N ALA A 487 -24.99 17.36 20.07
CA ALA A 487 -25.67 16.06 20.18
C ALA A 487 -27.21 16.17 20.26
N PRO A 488 -27.79 16.96 21.20
CA PRO A 488 -29.25 17.08 21.30
C PRO A 488 -29.87 17.80 20.10
N LEU A 489 -29.13 18.71 19.45
CA LEU A 489 -29.59 19.39 18.23
C LEU A 489 -29.71 18.41 17.06
N LEU A 490 -28.69 17.55 16.88
CA LEU A 490 -28.66 16.53 15.84
C LEU A 490 -29.68 15.43 16.08
N ALA A 491 -29.88 15.03 17.34
CA ALA A 491 -30.93 14.08 17.72
C ALA A 491 -32.32 14.58 17.28
N LYS A 492 -32.64 15.85 17.57
CA LYS A 492 -33.89 16.50 17.12
C LYS A 492 -34.00 16.60 15.59
N ALA A 493 -32.87 16.77 14.89
CA ALA A 493 -32.82 16.79 13.43
C ALA A 493 -32.95 15.39 12.79
N GLY A 494 -32.95 14.31 13.58
CA GLY A 494 -33.01 12.92 13.10
C GLY A 494 -31.65 12.35 12.70
N GLU A 495 -30.56 13.09 12.90
CA GLU A 495 -29.17 12.69 12.60
C GLU A 495 -28.61 11.80 13.71
N THR A 496 -29.22 10.63 13.86
CA THR A 496 -29.08 9.78 15.05
C THR A 496 -27.66 9.25 15.26
N ASP A 497 -26.97 8.83 14.21
CA ASP A 497 -25.62 8.27 14.34
C ASP A 497 -24.58 9.34 14.69
N LEU A 498 -24.74 10.54 14.11
CA LEU A 498 -23.87 11.68 14.43
C LEU A 498 -24.14 12.21 15.85
N ALA A 499 -25.42 12.24 16.26
CA ALA A 499 -25.79 12.57 17.64
C ALA A 499 -25.17 11.57 18.64
N ALA A 500 -25.17 10.27 18.31
CA ALA A 500 -24.57 9.23 19.13
C ALA A 500 -23.05 9.44 19.33
N LEU A 501 -22.32 9.83 18.28
CA LEU A 501 -20.89 10.14 18.37
C LEU A 501 -20.57 11.30 19.31
N LEU A 502 -21.46 12.29 19.38
CA LEU A 502 -21.29 13.51 20.16
C LEU A 502 -21.94 13.44 21.55
N THR A 503 -22.56 12.30 21.88
CA THR A 503 -23.27 12.14 23.16
C THR A 503 -22.28 12.24 24.33
N SER A 504 -22.68 12.94 25.38
CA SER A 504 -21.89 13.12 26.61
C SER A 504 -22.67 12.68 27.84
N LYS A 505 -21.97 12.58 28.97
CA LYS A 505 -22.58 12.24 30.24
C LYS A 505 -23.57 13.33 30.65
N GLY A 506 -24.80 12.95 30.98
CA GLY A 506 -25.87 13.88 31.38
C GLY A 506 -26.70 14.45 30.22
N ASP A 507 -26.42 14.12 28.95
CA ASP A 507 -27.25 14.50 27.80
C ASP A 507 -28.52 13.64 27.70
N GLU A 508 -29.47 13.87 28.61
CA GLU A 508 -30.72 13.10 28.68
C GLU A 508 -31.54 13.17 27.39
N VAL A 509 -31.47 14.29 26.65
CA VAL A 509 -32.23 14.47 25.40
C VAL A 509 -31.75 13.49 24.34
N THR A 510 -30.43 13.44 24.10
CA THR A 510 -29.87 12.51 23.12
C THR A 510 -29.99 11.08 23.61
N ILE A 511 -29.68 10.78 24.88
CA ILE A 511 -29.80 9.43 25.46
C ILE A 511 -31.22 8.88 25.27
N ASN A 512 -32.26 9.66 25.59
CA ASN A 512 -33.65 9.23 25.42
C ASN A 512 -34.00 9.00 23.94
N HIS A 513 -33.50 9.84 23.03
CA HIS A 513 -33.67 9.64 21.59
C HIS A 513 -33.01 8.34 21.11
N LEU A 514 -31.77 8.06 21.52
CA LEU A 514 -31.05 6.84 21.18
C LEU A 514 -31.79 5.59 21.68
N LEU A 515 -32.27 5.61 22.93
CA LEU A 515 -33.06 4.53 23.52
C LEU A 515 -34.38 4.31 22.76
N GLN A 516 -35.09 5.38 22.40
CA GLN A 516 -36.31 5.28 21.61
C GLN A 516 -36.07 4.70 20.22
N CYS A 517 -34.97 5.08 19.55
CA CYS A 517 -34.58 4.52 18.26
C CYS A 517 -34.29 3.02 18.37
N LEU A 518 -33.55 2.60 19.40
CA LEU A 518 -33.25 1.19 19.65
C LEU A 518 -34.51 0.37 19.96
N GLN A 519 -35.44 0.93 20.75
CA GLN A 519 -36.72 0.30 21.06
C GLN A 519 -37.62 0.14 19.83
N LYS A 520 -37.70 1.16 18.96
CA LYS A 520 -38.51 1.11 17.73
C LYS A 520 -38.07 0.00 16.79
N ASP A 521 -36.75 -0.21 16.68
CA ASP A 521 -36.19 -1.23 15.80
C ASP A 521 -36.26 -2.64 16.40
N LYS A 522 -36.48 -2.77 17.73
CA LYS A 522 -36.55 -4.06 18.46
C LYS A 522 -35.33 -4.97 18.19
N GLY A 523 -34.16 -4.38 17.96
CA GLY A 523 -32.92 -5.11 17.66
C GLY A 523 -32.88 -5.82 16.30
N ARG A 524 -33.72 -5.40 15.34
CA ARG A 524 -33.80 -6.00 13.99
C ARG A 524 -32.61 -5.64 13.10
N ASP A 525 -32.00 -4.47 13.31
CA ASP A 525 -30.91 -3.93 12.52
C ASP A 525 -29.68 -3.67 13.40
N LEU A 526 -28.82 -4.69 13.43
CA LEU A 526 -27.60 -4.70 14.23
C LEU A 526 -26.60 -3.62 13.81
N TYR A 527 -26.51 -3.36 12.51
CA TYR A 527 -25.64 -2.34 11.94
C TYR A 527 -26.01 -0.95 12.47
N ASN A 528 -27.30 -0.63 12.45
CA ASN A 528 -27.79 0.65 12.97
C ASN A 528 -27.75 0.73 14.50
N ALA A 529 -27.76 -0.38 15.24
CA ALA A 529 -27.72 -0.35 16.71
C ALA A 529 -26.33 0.02 17.28
N ILE A 530 -25.24 -0.36 16.60
CA ILE A 530 -23.86 -0.21 17.08
C ILE A 530 -23.51 1.25 17.41
N SER A 531 -23.82 2.20 16.53
CA SER A 531 -23.56 3.62 16.75
C SER A 531 -24.25 4.15 18.00
N LYS A 532 -25.51 3.75 18.21
CA LYS A 532 -26.36 4.17 19.32
C LYS A 532 -25.88 3.58 20.65
N ILE A 533 -25.50 2.31 20.66
CA ILE A 533 -24.90 1.65 21.83
C ILE A 533 -23.59 2.34 22.21
N LYS A 534 -22.72 2.65 21.23
CA LYS A 534 -21.48 3.37 21.48
C LYS A 534 -21.74 4.74 22.14
N GLY A 535 -22.76 5.47 21.70
CA GLY A 535 -23.17 6.73 22.34
C GLY A 535 -23.64 6.55 23.79
N LEU A 536 -24.39 5.49 24.09
CA LEU A 536 -24.82 5.15 25.46
C LEU A 536 -23.64 4.77 26.38
N ILE A 537 -22.66 4.03 25.84
CA ILE A 537 -21.41 3.70 26.54
C ILE A 537 -20.64 4.99 26.86
N GLN A 538 -20.49 5.88 25.87
CA GLN A 538 -19.81 7.17 26.03
C GLN A 538 -20.50 8.05 27.09
N ALA A 539 -21.83 8.01 27.17
CA ALA A 539 -22.60 8.66 28.21
C ALA A 539 -22.54 7.98 29.60
N SER A 540 -21.92 6.79 29.70
CA SER A 540 -21.94 5.94 30.89
C SER A 540 -23.36 5.64 31.39
N HIS A 541 -24.31 5.41 30.47
CA HIS A 541 -25.70 5.20 30.84
C HIS A 541 -25.92 3.81 31.47
N PRO A 542 -26.64 3.68 32.61
CA PRO A 542 -26.74 2.42 33.37
C PRO A 542 -27.46 1.30 32.60
N LYS A 543 -28.42 1.64 31.74
CA LYS A 543 -29.17 0.63 30.94
C LYS A 543 -28.40 0.11 29.72
N THR A 544 -27.15 0.50 29.52
CA THR A 544 -26.41 0.11 28.30
C THR A 544 -26.20 -1.40 28.22
N ALA A 545 -25.91 -2.05 29.34
CA ALA A 545 -25.77 -3.50 29.41
C ALA A 545 -27.09 -4.21 29.08
N GLU A 546 -28.21 -3.76 29.67
CA GLU A 546 -29.56 -4.28 29.40
C GLU A 546 -29.89 -4.20 27.89
N VAL A 547 -29.63 -3.06 27.26
CA VAL A 547 -29.86 -2.84 25.82
C VAL A 547 -29.04 -3.81 24.95
N ILE A 548 -27.77 -4.04 25.29
CA ILE A 548 -26.91 -4.98 24.56
C ILE A 548 -27.43 -6.42 24.74
N ILE A 549 -27.81 -6.79 25.96
CA ILE A 549 -28.34 -8.11 26.28
C ILE A 549 -29.64 -8.39 25.52
N ASP A 550 -30.59 -7.44 25.52
CA ASP A 550 -31.85 -7.56 24.79
C ASP A 550 -31.62 -7.78 23.29
N LEU A 551 -30.63 -7.09 22.74
CA LEU A 551 -30.27 -7.17 21.34
C LEU A 551 -29.56 -8.49 21.00
N LEU A 552 -28.67 -8.99 21.87
CA LEU A 552 -28.10 -10.34 21.75
C LEU A 552 -29.21 -11.40 21.82
N GLU A 553 -30.11 -11.29 22.79
CA GLU A 553 -31.20 -12.25 22.99
C GLU A 553 -32.12 -12.33 21.77
N TYR A 554 -32.49 -11.18 21.20
CA TYR A 554 -33.29 -11.12 19.99
C TYR A 554 -32.60 -11.77 18.78
N ASN A 555 -31.31 -11.47 18.57
CA ASN A 555 -30.57 -11.98 17.41
C ASN A 555 -30.28 -13.48 17.51
N ILE A 556 -29.98 -13.98 18.73
CA ILE A 556 -29.84 -15.42 19.00
C ILE A 556 -31.17 -16.15 18.73
N LYS A 557 -32.30 -15.65 19.27
CA LYS A 557 -33.62 -16.28 19.09
C LYS A 557 -34.10 -16.27 17.64
N SER A 558 -33.82 -15.20 16.91
CA SER A 558 -34.31 -15.03 15.53
C SER A 558 -33.53 -15.83 14.48
N LYS A 559 -32.43 -16.53 14.86
CA LYS A 559 -31.55 -17.29 13.95
C LYS A 559 -31.11 -16.50 12.71
N LYS A 560 -31.04 -15.17 12.82
CA LYS A 560 -30.68 -14.32 11.68
C LYS A 560 -29.17 -14.40 11.46
N TYR A 561 -28.78 -14.64 10.21
CA TYR A 561 -27.39 -14.73 9.73
C TYR A 561 -26.53 -13.46 9.97
N TYR A 562 -27.09 -12.36 10.48
CA TYR A 562 -26.39 -11.08 10.65
C TYR A 562 -25.54 -10.98 11.91
N LEU A 563 -25.74 -11.86 12.90
CA LEU A 563 -24.94 -11.81 14.14
C LEU A 563 -23.47 -12.05 13.83
N GLY A 564 -23.12 -13.07 13.03
CA GLY A 564 -21.75 -13.38 12.68
C GLY A 564 -20.99 -12.24 11.99
N TYR A 565 -21.67 -11.39 11.20
CA TYR A 565 -21.02 -10.28 10.49
C TYR A 565 -20.64 -9.10 11.41
N TYR A 566 -21.35 -8.91 12.52
CA TYR A 566 -21.15 -7.76 13.42
C TYR A 566 -20.75 -8.15 14.85
N ILE A 567 -20.62 -9.45 15.15
CA ILE A 567 -20.30 -9.93 16.49
C ILE A 567 -18.94 -9.43 16.98
N ASP A 568 -17.96 -9.27 16.09
CA ASP A 568 -16.66 -8.68 16.41
C ASP A 568 -16.82 -7.25 16.95
N GLN A 569 -17.59 -6.40 16.25
CA GLN A 569 -17.80 -5.00 16.67
C GLN A 569 -18.56 -4.91 17.99
N LEU A 570 -19.55 -5.78 18.20
CA LEU A 570 -20.28 -5.85 19.47
C LEU A 570 -19.40 -6.33 20.61
N ALA A 571 -18.56 -7.35 20.39
CA ALA A 571 -17.64 -7.86 21.40
C ALA A 571 -16.66 -6.77 21.85
N GLU A 572 -16.16 -5.94 20.93
CA GLU A 572 -15.34 -4.77 21.28
C GLU A 572 -16.10 -3.73 22.10
N LEU A 573 -17.38 -3.46 21.79
CA LEU A 573 -18.21 -2.57 22.61
C LEU A 573 -18.49 -3.15 24.01
N VAL A 574 -18.68 -4.46 24.11
CA VAL A 574 -18.90 -5.15 25.39
C VAL A 574 -17.70 -4.98 26.31
N LYS A 575 -16.46 -4.98 25.80
CA LYS A 575 -15.25 -4.72 26.59
C LYS A 575 -15.22 -3.33 27.24
N LEU A 576 -16.06 -2.39 26.78
CA LEU A 576 -16.19 -1.04 27.34
C LEU A 576 -17.28 -0.95 28.43
N LEU A 577 -18.00 -2.02 28.71
CA LEU A 577 -19.00 -2.05 29.80
C LEU A 577 -18.33 -2.11 31.18
N PRO A 578 -19.05 -1.72 32.25
CA PRO A 578 -18.58 -1.94 33.62
C PRO A 578 -18.25 -3.42 33.90
N PRO A 579 -17.17 -3.73 34.67
CA PRO A 579 -16.71 -5.11 34.93
C PRO A 579 -17.76 -6.05 35.56
N GLU A 580 -18.74 -5.50 36.27
CA GLU A 580 -19.86 -6.24 36.87
C GLU A 580 -20.73 -6.99 35.85
N ASN A 581 -20.69 -6.61 34.56
CA ASN A 581 -21.45 -7.27 33.51
C ASN A 581 -20.79 -8.57 32.98
N ALA A 582 -19.57 -8.90 33.43
CA ALA A 582 -18.78 -10.02 32.90
C ALA A 582 -19.53 -11.36 32.96
N ASP A 583 -20.12 -11.70 34.11
CA ASP A 583 -20.78 -13.00 34.32
C ASP A 583 -22.01 -13.16 33.41
N VAL A 584 -22.76 -12.08 33.22
CA VAL A 584 -23.95 -12.05 32.33
C VAL A 584 -23.54 -12.25 30.87
N ILE A 585 -22.48 -11.57 30.41
CA ILE A 585 -21.96 -11.74 29.05
C ILE A 585 -21.49 -13.18 28.80
N LEU A 586 -20.77 -13.78 29.76
CA LEU A 586 -20.29 -15.17 29.66
C LEU A 586 -21.45 -16.18 29.62
N GLU A 587 -22.55 -15.93 30.32
CA GLU A 587 -23.75 -16.76 30.24
C GLU A 587 -24.38 -16.71 28.84
N TYR A 588 -24.45 -15.52 28.23
CA TYR A 588 -25.00 -15.35 26.89
C TYR A 588 -24.09 -15.91 25.80
N ALA A 589 -22.76 -15.87 25.98
CA ALA A 589 -21.82 -16.48 25.03
C ALA A 589 -22.08 -17.99 24.83
N ARG A 590 -22.53 -18.71 25.88
CA ARG A 590 -22.90 -20.13 25.79
C ARG A 590 -24.14 -20.40 24.94
N LYS A 591 -24.94 -19.36 24.65
CA LYS A 591 -26.18 -19.45 23.86
C LYS A 591 -25.94 -19.12 22.38
N CYS A 592 -24.73 -18.67 22.01
CA CYS A 592 -24.35 -18.33 20.63
C CYS A 592 -23.84 -19.55 19.84
N ASP A 593 -23.70 -19.38 18.53
CA ASP A 593 -22.94 -20.31 17.68
C ASP A 593 -21.44 -20.29 18.02
N TYR A 594 -20.67 -21.23 17.47
CA TYR A 594 -19.25 -21.41 17.82
C TYR A 594 -18.42 -20.13 17.66
N GLU A 595 -18.61 -19.41 16.56
CA GLU A 595 -17.86 -18.18 16.25
C GLU A 595 -18.28 -17.02 17.16
N GLY A 596 -19.58 -16.78 17.36
CA GLY A 596 -20.04 -15.72 18.24
C GLY A 596 -19.80 -16.01 19.74
N ALA A 597 -19.82 -17.28 20.14
CA ALA A 597 -19.47 -17.72 21.48
C ALA A 597 -18.02 -17.38 21.81
N LEU A 598 -17.07 -17.65 20.91
CA LEU A 598 -15.66 -17.38 21.14
C LEU A 598 -15.40 -15.88 21.40
N LYS A 599 -15.96 -15.00 20.58
CA LYS A 599 -15.78 -13.54 20.70
C LYS A 599 -16.39 -12.95 21.96
N LEU A 600 -17.59 -13.41 22.34
CA LEU A 600 -18.22 -12.97 23.59
C LEU A 600 -17.52 -13.54 24.83
N ILE A 601 -16.96 -14.76 24.75
CA ILE A 601 -16.11 -15.32 25.82
C ILE A 601 -14.87 -14.45 26.02
N GLU A 602 -14.17 -14.09 24.93
CA GLU A 602 -13.00 -13.22 24.99
C GLU A 602 -13.32 -11.87 25.64
N ALA A 603 -14.45 -11.25 25.26
CA ALA A 603 -14.90 -9.99 25.85
C ALA A 603 -15.28 -10.13 27.33
N GLY A 604 -16.01 -11.18 27.70
CA GLY A 604 -16.41 -11.47 29.08
C GLY A 604 -15.23 -11.74 30.01
N GLU A 605 -14.25 -12.53 29.56
CA GLU A 605 -13.01 -12.79 30.31
C GLU A 605 -12.15 -11.52 30.44
N TYR A 606 -12.15 -10.64 29.43
CA TYR A 606 -11.52 -9.33 29.53
C TYR A 606 -12.14 -8.47 30.63
N LEU A 607 -13.48 -8.37 30.68
CA LEU A 607 -14.18 -7.64 31.75
C LEU A 607 -13.90 -8.24 33.13
N LYS A 608 -13.83 -9.57 33.24
CA LYS A 608 -13.52 -10.27 34.49
C LYS A 608 -12.11 -9.96 35.00
N LYS A 609 -11.14 -9.81 34.09
CA LYS A 609 -9.78 -9.37 34.45
C LYS A 609 -9.74 -7.94 34.97
N LEU A 610 -10.55 -7.03 34.45
CA LEU A 610 -10.64 -5.64 34.95
C LEU A 610 -11.23 -5.52 36.35
N ARG A 611 -11.90 -6.58 36.85
CA ARG A 611 -12.45 -6.67 38.21
C ARG A 611 -11.41 -7.10 39.24
N GLN A 612 -10.33 -7.75 38.81
CA GLN A 612 -9.21 -8.21 39.65
C GLN A 612 -8.18 -7.09 39.79
#